data_AF-A0A2D9GM13-F1
#
_entry.id   AF-A0A2D9GM13-F1
#
_cell.length_a   1.000
_cell.length_b   1.000
_cell.length_c   1.000
_cell.angle_alpha   90.00
_cell.angle_beta   90.00
_cell.angle_gamma   90.00
#
_symmetry.space_group_name_H-M   'P 1'
#
loop_
_entity.id
_entity.type
_entity.pdbx_description
1 polymer ?
#
loop_
_entity_poly.entity_id
_entity_poly.type
_entity_poly.pdbx_seq_one_letter_code
_entity_poly.pdbx_strand_id
1 'polypeptide(L)'
;MKIPKGVTIAGVFVKIIREDLRDEDHHPKGYFGYYSHERRVIAIDKGLTPAAARDTIRHEMIHAALAMSGLDHLEHFEEEAVVRCMEEIFFPAYERFLRNLNRKKT
;
A
#
# COMPACT_ATOMS: atom_id res chain seq x y z
N MET A 1 -5.75 -11.16 13.25
CA MET A 1 -5.01 -9.90 13.05
C MET A 1 -5.96 -8.87 12.45
N LYS A 2 -6.05 -7.66 13.02
CA LYS A 2 -6.96 -6.63 12.51
C LYS A 2 -6.16 -5.61 11.71
N ILE A 3 -6.38 -5.57 10.40
CA ILE A 3 -5.72 -4.61 9.51
C ILE A 3 -6.16 -3.19 9.90
N PRO A 4 -5.23 -2.22 10.05
CA PRO A 4 -5.56 -0.80 10.23
C PRO A 4 -6.48 -0.27 9.13
N LYS A 5 -7.35 0.68 9.46
CA LYS A 5 -8.26 1.32 8.48
C LYS A 5 -7.54 2.25 7.49
N GLY A 6 -6.25 2.50 7.70
CA GLY A 6 -5.43 3.40 6.90
C GLY A 6 -4.02 3.51 7.45
N VAL A 7 -3.18 4.21 6.69
CA VAL A 7 -1.77 4.47 6.97
C VAL A 7 -1.41 5.89 6.52
N THR A 8 -0.46 6.52 7.20
CA THR A 8 0.07 7.82 6.77
C THR A 8 1.42 7.61 6.08
N ILE A 9 1.49 8.01 4.81
CA ILE A 9 2.65 7.92 3.91
C ILE A 9 2.98 9.33 3.45
N ALA A 10 4.24 9.78 3.57
CA ALA A 10 4.66 11.16 3.28
C ALA A 10 3.74 12.27 3.87
N GLY A 11 3.19 12.07 5.08
CA GLY A 11 2.26 13.01 5.71
C GLY A 11 0.81 12.94 5.19
N VAL A 12 0.54 12.17 4.14
CA VAL A 12 -0.79 11.98 3.55
C VAL A 12 -1.47 10.74 4.14
N PHE A 13 -2.72 10.87 4.57
CA PHE A 13 -3.51 9.74 5.03
C PHE A 13 -4.08 8.96 3.84
N VAL A 14 -3.77 7.66 3.78
CA VAL A 14 -4.23 6.70 2.78
C VAL A 14 -5.17 5.70 3.46
N LYS A 15 -6.40 5.58 2.96
CA LYS A 15 -7.40 4.66 3.50
C LYS A 15 -7.13 3.24 3.02
N ILE A 16 -7.28 2.25 3.89
CA ILE A 16 -7.21 0.83 3.52
C ILE A 16 -8.62 0.26 3.53
N ILE A 17 -9.04 -0.32 2.40
CA ILE A 17 -10.38 -0.91 2.22
C ILE A 17 -10.29 -2.34 1.70
N ARG A 18 -11.37 -3.11 1.92
CA ARG A 18 -11.56 -4.45 1.37
C ARG A 18 -12.70 -4.41 0.37
N GLU A 19 -12.47 -4.89 -0.84
CA GLU A 19 -13.43 -4.95 -1.94
C GLU A 19 -13.41 -6.35 -2.58
N ASP A 20 -14.40 -6.70 -3.42
CA ASP A 20 -14.32 -7.92 -4.24
C ASP A 20 -13.57 -7.56 -5.52
N LEU A 21 -12.35 -8.06 -5.69
CA LEU A 21 -11.50 -7.74 -6.84
C LEU A 21 -11.40 -8.92 -7.83
N ARG A 22 -12.22 -9.95 -7.60
CA ARG A 22 -12.37 -11.10 -8.49
C ARG A 22 -13.41 -10.73 -9.53
N ASP A 23 -12.94 -10.15 -10.62
CA ASP A 23 -13.75 -9.91 -11.80
C ASP A 23 -13.25 -10.83 -12.92
N GLU A 24 -14.13 -11.72 -13.40
CA GLU A 24 -13.81 -12.73 -14.41
C GLU A 24 -13.42 -12.09 -15.76
N ASP A 25 -13.85 -10.85 -15.99
CA ASP A 25 -13.68 -10.12 -17.26
C ASP A 25 -12.32 -9.40 -17.41
N HIS A 26 -11.59 -9.13 -16.31
CA HIS A 26 -10.42 -8.23 -16.35
C HIS A 26 -9.08 -8.92 -16.03
N HIS A 27 -9.07 -10.03 -15.29
CA HIS A 27 -7.87 -10.85 -15.10
C HIS A 27 -8.23 -12.27 -14.61
N PRO A 28 -7.82 -13.36 -15.28
CA PRO A 28 -8.17 -14.73 -14.88
C PRO A 28 -7.61 -15.16 -13.51
N LYS A 29 -6.80 -14.32 -12.84
CA LYS A 29 -6.28 -14.52 -11.48
C LYS A 29 -6.80 -13.51 -10.44
N GLY A 30 -7.59 -12.50 -10.85
CA GLY A 30 -7.97 -11.35 -10.01
C GLY A 30 -6.77 -10.48 -9.56
N TYR A 31 -7.02 -9.24 -9.17
CA TYR A 31 -5.99 -8.41 -8.51
C TYR A 31 -6.00 -8.68 -7.00
N PHE A 32 -4.83 -8.89 -6.38
CA PHE A 32 -4.76 -9.01 -4.92
C PHE A 32 -5.02 -7.65 -4.23
N GLY A 33 -4.65 -6.54 -4.88
CA GLY A 33 -4.91 -5.19 -4.42
C GLY A 33 -4.49 -4.15 -5.46
N TYR A 34 -4.74 -2.88 -5.15
CA TYR A 34 -4.26 -1.73 -5.91
C TYR A 34 -4.17 -0.48 -5.02
N TYR A 35 -3.26 0.42 -5.36
CA TYR A 35 -3.23 1.80 -4.88
C TYR A 35 -3.87 2.74 -5.91
N SER A 36 -4.76 3.62 -5.45
CA SER A 36 -5.29 4.74 -6.23
C SER A 36 -4.80 6.06 -5.62
N HIS A 37 -3.94 6.77 -6.37
CA HIS A 37 -3.39 8.04 -5.94
C HIS A 37 -4.47 9.11 -5.76
N GLU A 38 -5.35 9.25 -6.74
CA GLU A 38 -6.45 10.23 -6.73
C GLU A 38 -7.40 10.01 -5.55
N ARG A 39 -7.79 8.75 -5.30
CA ARG A 39 -8.72 8.40 -4.21
C ARG A 39 -8.04 8.32 -2.85
N ARG A 40 -6.70 8.28 -2.81
CA ARG A 40 -5.87 8.03 -1.62
C ARG A 40 -6.32 6.75 -0.90
N VAL A 41 -6.44 5.68 -1.68
CA VAL A 41 -6.96 4.39 -1.23
C VAL A 41 -5.98 3.28 -1.60
N ILE A 42 -5.73 2.39 -0.65
CA ILE A 42 -5.23 1.02 -0.88
C ILE A 42 -6.43 0.09 -0.77
N ALA A 43 -6.81 -0.54 -1.87
CA ALA A 43 -7.82 -1.58 -1.90
C ALA A 43 -7.14 -2.95 -1.92
N ILE A 44 -7.68 -3.89 -1.16
CA ILE A 44 -7.25 -5.29 -1.16
C ILE A 44 -8.44 -6.21 -1.33
N ASP A 45 -8.24 -7.36 -1.98
CA ASP A 45 -9.31 -8.34 -2.14
C ASP A 45 -9.78 -8.88 -0.79
N LYS A 46 -11.10 -8.96 -0.61
CA LYS A 46 -11.72 -9.39 0.64
C LYS A 46 -11.41 -10.86 0.98
N GLY A 47 -11.10 -11.68 -0.02
CA GLY A 47 -10.76 -13.10 0.09
C GLY A 47 -9.31 -13.38 0.54
N LEU A 48 -8.45 -12.36 0.63
CA LEU A 48 -7.06 -12.56 1.06
C LEU A 48 -6.96 -13.01 2.51
N THR A 49 -6.08 -14.00 2.72
CA THR A 49 -5.62 -14.39 4.06
C THR A 49 -4.96 -13.20 4.77
N PRO A 50 -4.92 -13.16 6.11
CA PRO A 50 -4.29 -12.05 6.82
C PRO A 50 -2.82 -11.81 6.43
N ALA A 51 -2.07 -12.87 6.12
CA ALA A 51 -0.68 -12.76 5.68
C ALA A 51 -0.60 -12.16 4.26
N ALA A 52 -1.37 -12.71 3.31
CA ALA A 52 -1.42 -12.19 1.94
C ALA A 52 -1.90 -10.73 1.89
N ALA A 53 -2.90 -10.38 2.70
CA ALA A 53 -3.39 -9.01 2.81
C ALA A 53 -2.32 -8.05 3.35
N ARG A 54 -1.52 -8.46 4.34
CA ARG A 54 -0.40 -7.65 4.84
C ARG A 54 0.65 -7.43 3.75
N ASP A 55 1.03 -8.48 3.05
CA ASP A 55 2.08 -8.42 2.03
C ASP A 55 1.61 -7.61 0.81
N THR A 56 0.33 -7.70 0.47
CA THR A 56 -0.32 -6.86 -0.55
C THR A 56 -0.34 -5.40 -0.13
N ILE A 57 -0.75 -5.08 1.11
CA ILE A 57 -0.71 -3.68 1.61
C ILE A 57 0.71 -3.14 1.57
N ARG A 58 1.72 -3.93 1.95
CA ARG A 58 3.13 -3.52 1.85
C ARG A 58 3.51 -3.17 0.42
N HIS A 59 3.09 -3.98 -0.55
CA HIS A 59 3.33 -3.72 -1.98
C HIS A 59 2.66 -2.41 -2.43
N GLU A 60 1.37 -2.22 -2.12
CA GLU A 60 0.66 -0.99 -2.49
C GLU A 60 1.19 0.26 -1.79
N MET A 61 1.76 0.13 -0.59
CA MET A 61 2.45 1.24 0.08
C MET A 61 3.72 1.68 -0.66
N ILE A 62 4.40 0.79 -1.41
CA ILE A 62 5.54 1.15 -2.26
C ILE A 62 5.04 1.98 -3.45
N HIS A 63 3.97 1.55 -4.11
CA HIS A 63 3.31 2.34 -5.16
C HIS A 63 2.90 3.72 -4.66
N ALA A 64 2.31 3.80 -3.46
CA ALA A 64 1.96 5.08 -2.86
C ALA A 64 3.18 5.96 -2.57
N ALA A 65 4.30 5.39 -2.09
CA ALA A 65 5.52 6.14 -1.84
C ALA A 65 6.15 6.69 -3.13
N LEU A 66 6.22 5.89 -4.18
CA LEU A 66 6.69 6.32 -5.50
C LEU A 66 5.83 7.45 -6.07
N ALA A 67 4.51 7.33 -5.94
CA ALA A 67 3.59 8.36 -6.41
C ALA A 67 3.66 9.65 -5.59
N MET A 68 3.87 9.56 -4.27
CA MET A 68 4.02 10.74 -3.41
C MET A 68 5.37 11.45 -3.58
N SER A 69 6.41 10.73 -4.01
CA SER A 69 7.70 11.31 -4.35
C SER A 69 7.75 11.86 -5.79
N GLY A 70 6.72 11.59 -6.60
CA GLY A 70 6.67 11.94 -8.02
C GLY A 70 7.56 11.06 -8.91
N LEU A 71 8.11 9.98 -8.38
CA LEU A 71 8.97 9.06 -9.13
C LEU A 71 8.18 8.17 -10.08
N ASP A 72 6.91 7.92 -9.81
CA ASP A 72 6.02 7.14 -10.70
C ASP A 72 5.77 7.80 -12.07
N HIS A 73 6.11 9.09 -12.21
CA HIS A 73 6.01 9.83 -13.47
C HIS A 73 7.31 9.82 -14.30
N LEU A 74 8.40 9.24 -13.78
CA LEU A 74 9.67 9.19 -14.50
C LEU A 74 9.66 8.10 -15.57
N GLU A 75 10.20 8.40 -16.75
CA GLU A 75 10.44 7.40 -17.81
C GLU A 75 11.55 6.41 -17.44
N HIS A 76 12.51 6.87 -16.65
CA HIS A 76 13.62 6.09 -16.12
C HIS A 76 13.81 6.36 -14.63
N PHE A 77 14.00 5.30 -13.87
CA PHE A 77 14.28 5.43 -12.44
C PHE A 77 15.76 5.74 -12.21
N GLU A 78 16.02 6.84 -11.51
CA GLU A 78 17.31 7.13 -10.91
C GLU A 78 17.43 6.36 -9.59
N GLU A 79 18.45 5.50 -9.47
CA GLU A 79 18.62 4.58 -8.33
C GLU A 79 18.56 5.32 -6.99
N GLU A 80 19.34 6.39 -6.83
CA GLU A 80 19.40 7.19 -5.61
C GLU A 80 18.07 7.86 -5.26
N ALA A 81 17.25 8.19 -6.26
CA ALA A 81 15.93 8.75 -6.02
C ALA A 81 14.99 7.68 -5.45
N VAL A 82 15.07 6.45 -5.98
CA VAL A 82 14.33 5.30 -5.46
C VAL A 82 14.78 4.94 -4.05
N VAL A 83 16.10 4.87 -3.80
CA VAL A 83 16.67 4.60 -2.47
C VAL A 83 16.14 5.62 -1.46
N ARG A 84 16.23 6.92 -1.78
CA ARG A 84 15.73 7.99 -0.91
C ARG A 84 14.22 7.91 -0.68
N CYS A 85 13.43 7.57 -1.71
CA CYS A 85 12.00 7.33 -1.54
C CYS A 85 11.74 6.16 -0.57
N MET A 86 12.54 5.10 -0.65
CA MET A 86 12.38 3.96 0.25
C MET A 86 12.73 4.34 1.70
N GLU A 87 13.87 4.99 1.90
CA GLU A 87 14.39 5.41 3.22
C GLU A 87 13.52 6.46 3.90
N GLU A 88 13.11 7.50 3.18
CA GLU A 88 12.47 8.67 3.79
C GLU A 88 10.94 8.58 3.79
N ILE A 89 10.34 7.81 2.87
CA ILE A 89 8.88 7.72 2.73
C ILE A 89 8.35 6.35 3.10
N PHE A 90 8.81 5.29 2.43
CA PHE A 90 8.21 3.97 2.54
C PHE A 90 8.52 3.31 3.90
N PHE A 91 9.80 3.12 4.26
CA PHE A 91 10.16 2.40 5.49
C PHE A 91 9.55 3.05 6.74
N PRO A 92 9.61 4.39 6.95
CA PRO A 92 9.00 5.01 8.12
C PRO A 92 7.48 4.81 8.18
N ALA A 93 6.81 4.82 7.02
CA ALA A 93 5.37 4.56 6.95
C ALA A 93 5.04 3.10 7.23
N TYR A 94 5.82 2.16 6.69
CA TYR A 94 5.60 0.73 6.87
C TYR A 94 5.86 0.29 8.31
N GLU A 95 6.89 0.82 8.96
CA GLU A 95 7.12 0.58 10.39
C GLU A 95 5.96 1.08 11.27
N ARG A 96 5.43 2.28 10.97
CA ARG A 96 4.21 2.79 11.64
C ARG A 96 3.02 1.85 11.43
N PHE A 97 2.83 1.36 10.20
CA PHE A 97 1.81 0.39 9.89
C PHE A 97 1.96 -0.90 10.71
N LEU A 98 3.17 -1.46 10.80
CA LEU A 98 3.46 -2.67 11.60
C LEU A 98 3.19 -2.45 13.09
N ARG A 99 3.58 -1.29 13.64
CA ARG A 99 3.26 -0.93 15.04
C ARG A 99 1.75 -0.90 15.28
N ASN A 100 0.98 -0.31 14.37
CA ASN A 100 -0.47 -0.25 14.46
C ASN A 100 -1.14 -1.62 14.28
N LEU A 101 -0.58 -2.48 13.43
CA LEU A 101 -1.06 -3.84 13.19
C LEU A 101 -0.91 -4.73 14.44
N ASN A 102 0.18 -4.54 15.18
CA ASN A 102 0.53 -5.33 16.38
C ASN A 102 -0.06 -4.77 17.68
N ARG A 103 -0.72 -3.60 17.64
CA ARG A 103 -1.27 -2.95 18.84
C ARG A 103 -2.44 -3.77 19.39
N LYS A 104 -2.25 -4.42 20.54
CA LYS A 104 -3.37 -4.97 21.32
C LYS A 104 -4.22 -3.81 21.80
N LYS A 105 -5.54 -3.87 21.58
CA LYS A 105 -6.45 -2.93 22.25
C LYS A 105 -6.45 -3.30 23.73
N THR A 106 -5.99 -2.37 24.57
CA THR A 106 -6.34 -2.33 25.99
C THR A 106 -7.84 -2.18 26.16
#